data_AF-A0A6P4DYZ8-F1
#
_entry.id   AF-A0A6P4DYZ8-F1
#
_cell.length_a   1.000
_cell.length_b   1.000
_cell.length_c   1.000
_cell.angle_alpha   90.00
_cell.angle_beta   90.00
_cell.angle_gamma   90.00
#
_symmetry.space_group_name_H-M   'P 1'
#
loop_
_entity.id
_entity.type
_entity.pdbx_description
1 polymer ?
#
loop_
_entity_poly.entity_id
_entity_poly.type
_entity_poly.pdbx_seq_one_letter_code
_entity_poly.pdbx_strand_id
1 'polypeptide(L)'
;MSFPFRMVNFVLQLLTAVLEVLALLLVIRILSSHCVRGQEYGISVWMFLFLLPAIAFQNVVLVLLRLCCPTVGLDPIAMTFNCASGLICIGTGSTLLVAMIDHCGNEFEVMFYVSSAFGILAGVLHLVNACVCNVYIPLGEWSFLKPSKRARKKAFKKRRGT
;
A
#
# COMPACT_ATOMS: atom_id res chain seq x y z
N MET A 1 25.96 0.39 -10.28
CA MET A 1 24.91 -0.02 -11.25
C MET A 1 23.56 0.04 -10.55
N SER A 2 22.70 1.01 -10.90
CA SER A 2 21.44 1.30 -10.21
C SER A 2 20.17 0.85 -10.98
N PHE A 3 20.36 0.16 -12.10
CA PHE A 3 19.30 -0.21 -13.02
C PHE A 3 18.37 -1.35 -12.57
N PRO A 4 18.84 -2.44 -11.92
CA PRO A 4 17.97 -3.59 -11.64
C PRO A 4 16.91 -3.30 -10.58
N PHE A 5 17.24 -2.56 -9.52
CA PHE A 5 16.31 -2.33 -8.41
C PHE A 5 15.15 -1.40 -8.78
N ARG A 6 15.37 -0.45 -9.70
CA ARG A 6 14.31 0.48 -10.16
C ARG A 6 13.24 -0.26 -10.95
N MET A 7 13.65 -1.16 -11.83
CA MET A 7 12.76 -2.05 -12.57
C MET A 7 11.97 -2.95 -11.62
N VAL A 8 12.63 -3.56 -10.63
CA VAL A 8 11.97 -4.41 -9.62
C VAL A 8 10.92 -3.63 -8.82
N ASN A 9 11.27 -2.47 -8.28
CA ASN A 9 10.35 -1.60 -7.53
C ASN A 9 9.17 -1.14 -8.42
N PHE A 10 9.40 -0.84 -9.68
CA PHE A 10 8.34 -0.49 -10.63
C PHE A 10 7.40 -1.66 -10.88
N VAL A 11 7.93 -2.86 -11.18
CA VAL A 11 7.12 -4.06 -11.41
C VAL A 11 6.32 -4.43 -10.17
N LEU A 12 6.93 -4.37 -8.98
CA LEU A 12 6.22 -4.59 -7.71
C LEU A 12 5.07 -3.61 -7.55
N GLN A 13 5.29 -2.31 -7.71
CA GLN A 13 4.25 -1.30 -7.56
C GLN A 13 3.12 -1.48 -8.59
N LEU A 14 3.46 -1.82 -9.85
CA LEU A 14 2.49 -2.08 -10.90
C LEU A 14 1.61 -3.29 -10.57
N LEU A 15 2.22 -4.40 -10.14
CA LEU A 15 1.48 -5.59 -9.73
C LEU A 15 0.58 -5.30 -8.53
N THR A 16 1.06 -4.55 -7.53
CA THR A 16 0.25 -4.11 -6.40
C THR A 16 -0.95 -3.30 -6.87
N ALA A 17 -0.76 -2.32 -7.76
CA ALA A 17 -1.84 -1.47 -8.25
C ALA A 17 -2.90 -2.31 -9.01
N VAL A 18 -2.48 -3.27 -9.81
CA VAL A 18 -3.41 -4.19 -10.50
C VAL A 18 -4.23 -5.00 -9.50
N LEU A 19 -3.60 -5.58 -8.48
CA LEU A 19 -4.30 -6.35 -7.45
C LEU A 19 -5.30 -5.50 -6.67
N GLU A 20 -4.93 -4.27 -6.29
CA GLU A 20 -5.83 -3.37 -5.56
C GLU A 20 -7.03 -2.95 -6.39
N VAL A 21 -6.82 -2.64 -7.68
CA VAL A 21 -7.92 -2.30 -8.60
C VAL A 21 -8.85 -3.51 -8.78
N LEU A 22 -8.29 -4.71 -8.96
CA LEU A 22 -9.10 -5.93 -9.07
C LEU A 22 -9.88 -6.22 -7.78
N ALA A 23 -9.23 -6.10 -6.61
CA ALA A 23 -9.88 -6.26 -5.31
C ALA A 23 -11.02 -5.26 -5.14
N LEU A 24 -10.80 -4.00 -5.51
CA LEU A 24 -11.80 -2.93 -5.43
C LEU A 24 -12.98 -3.18 -6.36
N LEU A 25 -12.74 -3.59 -7.62
CA LEU A 25 -13.80 -3.93 -8.56
C LEU A 25 -14.67 -5.08 -8.04
N LEU A 26 -14.05 -6.12 -7.47
CA LEU A 26 -14.76 -7.24 -6.87
C LEU A 26 -15.59 -6.81 -5.65
N VAL A 27 -15.03 -5.99 -4.76
CA VAL A 27 -15.76 -5.45 -3.59
C VAL A 27 -16.96 -4.60 -4.02
N ILE A 28 -16.81 -3.75 -5.02
CA ILE A 28 -17.93 -2.95 -5.56
C ILE A 28 -19.04 -3.86 -6.09
N ARG A 29 -18.70 -4.96 -6.78
CA ARG A 29 -19.68 -5.95 -7.25
C ARG A 29 -20.40 -6.66 -6.10
N ILE A 30 -19.68 -6.93 -5.02
CA ILE A 30 -20.21 -7.60 -3.83
C ILE A 30 -21.22 -6.75 -3.06
N LEU A 31 -21.18 -5.41 -3.18
CA LEU A 31 -22.13 -4.52 -2.52
C LEU A 31 -23.60 -4.76 -2.92
N SER A 32 -23.85 -5.38 -4.08
CA SER A 32 -25.22 -5.74 -4.48
C SER A 32 -25.74 -7.03 -3.83
N SER A 33 -24.88 -7.81 -3.16
CA SER A 33 -25.28 -9.07 -2.52
C SER A 33 -26.25 -8.87 -1.35
N HIS A 34 -27.13 -9.85 -1.15
CA HIS A 34 -28.15 -9.79 -0.11
C HIS A 34 -27.54 -9.74 1.30
N CYS A 35 -26.46 -10.48 1.58
CA CYS A 35 -25.83 -10.48 2.90
C CYS A 35 -25.16 -9.12 3.25
N VAL A 36 -24.62 -8.40 2.26
CA VAL A 36 -24.08 -7.05 2.48
C VAL A 36 -25.19 -6.04 2.72
N ARG A 37 -26.27 -6.10 1.93
CA ARG A 37 -27.45 -5.25 2.12
C ARG A 37 -28.15 -5.52 3.45
N GLY A 38 -28.16 -6.78 3.89
CA GLY A 38 -28.64 -7.23 5.20
C GLY A 38 -27.70 -6.91 6.37
N GLN A 39 -26.56 -6.25 6.13
CA GLN A 39 -25.57 -5.85 7.13
C GLN A 39 -24.86 -7.00 7.88
N GLU A 40 -24.95 -8.23 7.39
CA GLU A 40 -24.30 -9.38 8.03
C GLU A 40 -22.76 -9.29 7.97
N TYR A 41 -22.23 -8.69 6.91
CA TYR A 41 -20.78 -8.44 6.73
C TYR A 41 -20.37 -6.99 6.92
N GLY A 42 -21.26 -6.15 7.46
CA GLY A 42 -21.17 -4.69 7.41
C GLY A 42 -19.76 -4.16 7.73
N ILE A 43 -19.28 -4.35 8.96
CA ILE A 43 -18.01 -3.76 9.42
C ILE A 43 -16.84 -4.15 8.51
N SER A 44 -16.75 -5.42 8.12
CA SER A 44 -15.62 -5.93 7.33
C SER A 44 -15.60 -5.37 5.90
N VAL A 45 -16.75 -5.35 5.23
CA VAL A 45 -16.89 -4.84 3.85
C VAL A 45 -16.74 -3.33 3.81
N TRP A 46 -17.36 -2.61 4.75
CA TRP A 46 -17.26 -1.15 4.81
C TRP A 46 -15.85 -0.70 5.11
N MET A 47 -15.15 -1.35 6.06
CA MET A 47 -13.75 -1.00 6.36
C MET A 47 -12.86 -1.16 5.13
N PHE A 48 -13.03 -2.25 4.37
CA PHE A 48 -12.27 -2.48 3.14
C PHE A 48 -12.64 -1.49 2.04
N LEU A 49 -13.94 -1.18 1.86
CA LEU A 49 -14.44 -0.21 0.90
C LEU A 49 -14.01 1.23 1.21
N PHE A 50 -13.84 1.62 2.48
CA PHE A 50 -13.40 2.98 2.83
C PHE A 50 -11.90 3.19 2.63
N LEU A 51 -11.08 2.15 2.91
CA LEU A 51 -9.62 2.28 2.92
C LEU A 51 -8.99 1.95 1.57
N LEU A 52 -9.46 0.88 0.90
CA LEU A 52 -8.85 0.38 -0.34
C LEU A 52 -8.89 1.40 -1.50
N PRO A 53 -9.97 2.18 -1.76
CA PRO A 53 -9.99 3.13 -2.87
C PRO A 53 -8.94 4.23 -2.75
N ALA A 54 -8.72 4.74 -1.54
CA ALA A 54 -7.73 5.79 -1.30
C ALA A 54 -6.31 5.27 -1.54
N ILE A 55 -6.02 4.05 -1.08
CA ILE A 55 -4.74 3.39 -1.31
C ILE A 55 -4.54 3.09 -2.80
N ALA A 56 -5.53 2.47 -3.45
CA ALA A 56 -5.49 2.13 -4.87
C ALA A 56 -5.30 3.35 -5.75
N PHE A 57 -6.04 4.44 -5.48
CA PHE A 57 -5.90 5.70 -6.21
C PHE A 57 -4.47 6.26 -6.09
N GLN A 58 -3.96 6.38 -4.86
CA GLN A 58 -2.61 6.89 -4.63
C GLN A 58 -1.55 5.98 -5.27
N ASN A 59 -1.74 4.66 -5.22
CA ASN A 59 -0.85 3.70 -5.82
C ASN A 59 -0.82 3.81 -7.36
N VAL A 60 -1.99 3.88 -8.01
CA VAL A 60 -2.11 4.10 -9.46
C VAL A 60 -1.43 5.41 -9.87
N VAL A 61 -1.66 6.50 -9.13
CA VAL A 61 -0.99 7.79 -9.38
C VAL A 61 0.53 7.64 -9.30
N LEU A 62 1.06 6.94 -8.29
CA LEU A 62 2.51 6.70 -8.16
C LEU A 62 3.08 5.85 -9.32
N VAL A 63 2.35 4.84 -9.79
CA VAL A 63 2.74 4.04 -10.95
C VAL A 63 2.80 4.89 -12.21
N LEU A 64 1.78 5.73 -12.47
CA LEU A 64 1.74 6.64 -13.61
C LEU A 64 2.88 7.66 -13.58
N LEU A 65 3.13 8.26 -12.41
CA LEU A 65 4.24 9.20 -12.24
C LEU A 65 5.60 8.53 -12.46
N ARG A 66 5.75 7.25 -12.10
CA ARG A 66 6.99 6.49 -12.32
C ARG A 66 7.24 6.15 -13.79
N LEU A 67 6.19 5.98 -14.60
CA LEU A 67 6.32 5.84 -16.05
C LEU A 67 6.91 7.10 -16.68
N CYS A 68 6.49 8.28 -16.21
CA CYS A 68 6.97 9.58 -16.71
C CYS A 68 8.32 10.00 -16.10
N CYS A 69 8.55 9.66 -14.82
CA CYS A 69 9.70 10.10 -14.03
C CYS A 69 10.32 8.91 -13.27
N PRO A 70 11.42 8.31 -13.78
CA PRO A 70 12.01 7.09 -13.21
C PRO A 70 12.72 7.30 -11.86
N THR A 71 12.74 8.52 -11.35
CA THR A 71 13.29 8.90 -10.05
C THR A 71 12.24 8.93 -8.93
N VAL A 72 10.95 8.86 -9.26
CA VAL A 72 9.84 8.98 -8.29
C VAL A 72 9.66 7.68 -7.50
N GLY A 73 9.49 7.79 -6.18
CA GLY A 73 9.15 6.66 -5.32
C GLY A 73 10.33 5.86 -4.77
N LEU A 74 11.53 6.43 -4.79
CA LEU A 74 12.71 5.96 -4.06
C LEU A 74 13.06 6.89 -2.89
N ASP A 75 12.03 7.52 -2.37
CA ASP A 75 12.09 8.47 -1.29
C ASP A 75 11.46 7.88 -0.01
N PRO A 76 11.76 8.45 1.16
CA PRO A 76 11.22 7.93 2.41
C PRO A 76 9.70 8.08 2.57
N ILE A 77 9.07 8.98 1.82
CA ILE A 77 7.61 9.13 1.84
C ILE A 77 6.98 7.92 1.15
N ALA A 78 7.48 7.52 -0.02
CA ALA A 78 7.06 6.32 -0.71
C ALA A 78 7.30 5.05 0.11
N MET A 79 8.40 4.96 0.86
CA MET A 79 8.64 3.86 1.79
C MET A 79 7.57 3.81 2.90
N THR A 80 7.27 4.96 3.51
CA THR A 80 6.28 5.07 4.60
C THR A 80 4.88 4.73 4.09
N PHE A 81 4.52 5.23 2.91
CA PHE A 81 3.27 4.90 2.23
C PHE A 81 3.15 3.39 2.01
N ASN A 82 4.15 2.77 1.39
CA ASN A 82 4.13 1.32 1.15
C ASN A 82 4.03 0.52 2.45
N CYS A 83 4.71 0.94 3.52
CA CYS A 83 4.61 0.28 4.82
C CYS A 83 3.20 0.40 5.42
N ALA A 84 2.64 1.62 5.48
CA ALA A 84 1.32 1.87 6.04
C ALA A 84 0.21 1.18 5.23
N SER A 85 0.22 1.34 3.91
CA SER A 85 -0.72 0.69 3.00
C SER A 85 -0.63 -0.84 3.09
N GLY A 86 0.59 -1.39 3.20
CA GLY A 86 0.79 -2.82 3.38
C GLY A 86 0.10 -3.38 4.61
N LEU A 87 0.29 -2.73 5.76
CA LEU A 87 -0.37 -3.11 7.02
C LEU A 87 -1.89 -2.96 6.95
N ILE A 88 -2.39 -1.88 6.34
CA ILE A 88 -3.83 -1.63 6.20
C ILE A 88 -4.47 -2.66 5.27
N CYS A 89 -3.87 -2.97 4.12
CA CYS A 89 -4.39 -3.95 3.16
C CYS A 89 -4.40 -5.37 3.75
N ILE A 90 -3.35 -5.76 4.50
CA ILE A 90 -3.34 -7.04 5.22
C ILE A 90 -4.43 -7.06 6.30
N GLY A 91 -4.52 -6.02 7.12
CA GLY A 91 -5.51 -5.96 8.21
C GLY A 91 -6.95 -6.00 7.69
N THR A 92 -7.27 -5.15 6.72
CA THR A 92 -8.61 -5.07 6.11
C THR A 92 -8.97 -6.32 5.33
N GLY A 93 -8.05 -6.85 4.52
CA GLY A 93 -8.24 -8.11 3.80
C GLY A 93 -8.43 -9.30 4.74
N SER A 94 -7.66 -9.37 5.84
CA SER A 94 -7.81 -10.44 6.84
C SER A 94 -9.13 -10.34 7.60
N THR A 95 -9.56 -9.14 7.97
CA THR A 95 -10.88 -8.93 8.60
C THR A 95 -12.01 -9.39 7.68
N LEU A 96 -11.91 -9.09 6.37
CA LEU A 96 -12.87 -9.59 5.38
C LEU A 96 -12.82 -11.11 5.25
N LEU A 97 -11.62 -11.71 5.26
CA LEU A 97 -11.46 -13.17 5.18
C LEU A 97 -12.08 -13.89 6.38
N VAL A 98 -11.82 -13.37 7.58
CA VAL A 98 -12.35 -13.94 8.83
C VAL A 98 -13.86 -13.78 8.89
N ALA A 99 -14.39 -12.64 8.47
CA ALA A 99 -15.84 -12.43 8.40
C ALA A 99 -16.52 -13.45 7.47
N MET A 100 -15.81 -13.96 6.46
CA MET A 100 -16.33 -14.99 5.57
C MET A 100 -16.33 -16.39 6.16
N ILE A 101 -15.68 -16.69 7.30
CA ILE A 101 -15.67 -18.06 7.87
C ILE A 101 -17.09 -18.53 8.22
N ASP A 102 -17.94 -17.60 8.69
CA ASP A 102 -19.36 -17.85 8.93
C ASP A 102 -20.16 -17.48 7.66
N HIS A 103 -20.21 -18.42 6.73
CA HIS A 103 -20.91 -18.25 5.44
C HIS A 103 -22.42 -18.10 5.62
N CYS A 104 -22.99 -17.00 5.11
CA CYS A 104 -24.45 -16.82 4.98
C CYS A 104 -25.06 -17.57 3.77
N GLY A 105 -24.28 -18.40 3.06
CA GLY A 105 -24.70 -19.06 1.81
C GLY A 105 -24.78 -18.10 0.61
N ASN A 106 -23.94 -17.07 0.58
CA ASN A 106 -23.93 -16.03 -0.45
C ASN A 106 -23.50 -16.56 -1.83
N GLU A 107 -24.26 -16.23 -2.87
CA GLU A 107 -23.90 -16.53 -4.27
C GLU A 107 -22.58 -15.85 -4.73
N PHE A 108 -22.17 -14.76 -4.05
CA PHE A 108 -20.92 -14.04 -4.31
C PHE A 108 -19.75 -14.46 -3.40
N GLU A 109 -19.85 -15.58 -2.66
CA GLU A 109 -18.82 -16.11 -1.77
C GLU A 109 -17.41 -16.11 -2.41
N VAL A 110 -17.28 -16.63 -3.62
CA VAL A 110 -15.99 -16.73 -4.31
C VAL A 110 -15.41 -15.33 -4.58
N MET A 111 -16.24 -14.35 -4.93
CA MET A 111 -15.77 -12.98 -5.15
C MET A 111 -15.25 -12.35 -3.86
N PHE A 112 -15.89 -12.64 -2.72
CA PHE A 112 -15.43 -12.21 -1.40
C PHE A 112 -14.04 -12.76 -1.09
N TYR A 113 -13.85 -14.07 -1.27
CA TYR A 113 -12.57 -14.72 -1.06
C TYR A 113 -11.47 -14.17 -1.97
N VAL A 114 -11.76 -14.04 -3.27
CA VAL A 114 -10.78 -13.55 -4.25
C VAL A 114 -10.42 -12.09 -3.97
N SER A 115 -11.40 -11.25 -3.64
CA SER A 115 -11.14 -9.85 -3.31
C SER A 115 -10.30 -9.70 -2.04
N SER A 116 -10.64 -10.45 -0.98
CA SER A 116 -9.85 -10.49 0.25
C SER A 116 -8.42 -10.97 0.00
N ALA A 117 -8.26 -12.07 -0.75
CA ALA A 117 -6.95 -12.61 -1.10
C ALA A 117 -6.12 -11.60 -1.90
N PHE A 118 -6.70 -10.92 -2.90
CA PHE A 118 -6.02 -9.87 -3.64
C PHE A 118 -5.61 -8.70 -2.75
N GLY A 119 -6.46 -8.28 -1.80
CA GLY A 119 -6.11 -7.27 -0.79
C GLY A 119 -4.91 -7.69 0.08
N ILE A 120 -4.89 -8.93 0.57
CA ILE A 120 -3.79 -9.46 1.38
C ILE A 120 -2.50 -9.55 0.55
N LEU A 121 -2.57 -10.09 -0.68
CA LEU A 121 -1.41 -10.17 -1.57
C LEU A 121 -0.88 -8.78 -1.92
N ALA A 122 -1.75 -7.81 -2.23
CA ALA A 122 -1.36 -6.43 -2.46
C ALA A 122 -0.64 -5.84 -1.23
N GLY A 123 -1.16 -6.12 -0.02
CA GLY A 123 -0.53 -5.70 1.23
C GLY A 123 0.86 -6.31 1.43
N VAL A 124 1.05 -7.59 1.12
CA VAL A 124 2.38 -8.23 1.14
C VAL A 124 3.33 -7.57 0.14
N LEU A 125 2.88 -7.32 -1.09
CA LEU A 125 3.70 -6.66 -2.12
C LEU A 125 4.09 -5.24 -1.70
N HIS A 126 3.17 -4.50 -1.07
CA HIS A 126 3.46 -3.20 -0.46
C HIS A 126 4.58 -3.28 0.58
N LEU A 127 4.54 -4.26 1.49
CA LEU A 127 5.60 -4.45 2.50
C LEU A 127 6.94 -4.84 1.86
N VAL A 128 6.93 -5.75 0.88
CA VAL A 128 8.13 -6.12 0.11
C VAL A 128 8.72 -4.87 -0.55
N ASN A 129 7.87 -4.03 -1.13
CA ASN A 129 8.33 -2.81 -1.77
C ASN A 129 8.89 -1.78 -0.78
N ALA A 130 8.29 -1.67 0.41
CA ALA A 130 8.84 -0.86 1.50
C ALA A 130 10.23 -1.36 1.92
N CYS A 131 10.43 -2.67 2.02
CA CYS A 131 11.73 -3.27 2.33
C CYS A 131 12.77 -2.97 1.25
N VAL A 132 12.43 -3.14 -0.03
CA VAL A 132 13.31 -2.81 -1.16
C VAL A 132 13.68 -1.32 -1.11
N CYS A 133 12.71 -0.43 -0.93
CA CYS A 133 13.00 1.00 -0.77
C CYS A 133 13.94 1.27 0.41
N ASN A 134 13.68 0.68 1.59
CA ASN A 134 14.52 0.88 2.78
C ASN A 134 15.98 0.45 2.56
N VAL A 135 16.22 -0.65 1.84
CA VAL A 135 17.58 -1.15 1.54
C VAL A 135 18.31 -0.29 0.52
N TYR A 136 17.60 0.26 -0.47
CA TYR A 136 18.21 0.96 -1.62
C TYR A 136 18.07 2.49 -1.61
N ILE A 137 17.44 3.09 -0.59
CA ILE A 137 17.40 4.56 -0.43
C ILE A 137 18.84 5.11 -0.30
N PRO A 138 19.22 6.14 -1.07
CA PRO A 138 20.52 6.80 -0.91
C PRO A 138 20.66 7.41 0.49
N LEU A 139 21.81 7.20 1.14
CA LEU A 139 22.10 7.73 2.50
C LEU A 139 21.94 9.25 2.62
N GLY A 140 22.08 9.99 1.52
CA GLY A 140 21.84 11.43 1.45
C GLY A 140 20.37 11.81 1.60
N GLU A 141 19.43 10.96 1.18
CA GLU A 141 17.99 11.24 1.27
C GLU A 141 17.42 11.01 2.67
N TRP A 142 18.03 10.11 3.45
CA TRP A 142 17.78 9.99 4.90
C TRP A 142 18.08 11.30 5.66
N SER A 143 19.00 12.13 5.15
CA SER A 143 19.36 13.38 5.80
C SER A 143 18.25 14.44 5.76
N PHE A 144 17.33 14.35 4.80
CA PHE A 144 16.17 15.26 4.68
C PHE A 144 15.04 14.92 5.65
N LEU A 145 14.98 13.70 6.22
CA LEU A 145 13.93 13.31 7.17
C LEU A 145 14.13 13.82 8.60
N LYS A 146 15.36 14.17 8.98
CA LYS A 146 15.71 15.01 10.14
C LYS A 146 17.23 15.06 10.17
N PRO A 147 17.88 16.24 10.18
CA PRO A 147 19.30 16.28 10.44
C PRO A 147 19.55 15.64 11.81
N SER A 148 20.44 14.64 11.85
CA SER A 148 20.81 13.98 13.11
C SER A 148 21.18 15.03 14.16
N LYS A 149 20.96 14.76 15.45
CA LYS A 149 21.31 15.70 16.54
C LYS A 149 22.75 16.21 16.39
N ARG A 150 23.67 15.36 15.88
CA ARG A 150 25.07 15.67 15.57
C ARG A 150 25.22 16.65 14.41
N ALA A 151 24.53 16.43 13.29
CA ALA A 151 24.54 17.34 12.13
C ALA A 151 23.96 18.71 12.50
N ARG A 152 22.87 18.72 13.28
CA ARG A 152 22.25 19.93 13.83
C ARG A 152 23.20 20.72 14.73
N LYS A 153 23.93 20.04 15.64
CA LYS A 153 24.96 20.65 16.50
C LYS A 153 26.12 21.23 15.68
N LYS A 154 26.56 20.53 14.62
CA LYS A 154 27.64 20.98 13.73
C LYS A 154 27.23 22.24 12.95
N ALA A 155 26.00 22.28 12.43
CA ALA A 155 25.45 23.46 11.76
C ALA A 155 25.28 24.66 12.70
N PHE A 156 24.82 24.43 13.94
CA PHE A 156 24.73 25.48 14.96
C PHE A 156 26.10 26.04 15.36
N LYS A 157 27.11 25.18 15.47
CA LYS A 157 28.48 25.60 15.80
C LYS A 157 29.12 26.39 14.65
N LYS A 158 28.84 26.01 13.40
CA LYS A 158 29.28 26.75 12.20
C LYS A 158 28.66 28.15 12.09
N ARG A 159 27.39 28.31 12.50
CA ARG A 159 26.70 29.62 12.54
C ARG A 159 27.13 30.56 13.68
N ARG A 160 27.80 30.05 14.71
CA ARG A 160 28.32 30.85 15.85
C ARG A 160 29.80 31.21 15.72
N GLY A 161 30.47 30.71 14.68
CA GLY A 161 31.90 30.94 14.42
C GLY A 161 32.18 31.98 13.33
N THR A 162 31.15 32.68 12.88
CA THR A 162 31.17 33.94 12.11
C THR A 162 30.50 34.99 12.98
#